data_AF-A0A7K2EBB1-F1
#
_entry.id   AF-A0A7K2EBB1-F1
#
_cell.length_a   1.000
_cell.length_b   1.000
_cell.length_c   1.000
_cell.angle_alpha   90.00
_cell.angle_beta   90.00
_cell.angle_gamma   90.00
#
_symmetry.space_group_name_H-M   'P 1'
#
loop_
_entity.id
_entity.type
_entity.pdbx_description
1 polymer ?
#
loop_
_entity_poly.entity_id
_entity_poly.type
_entity_poly.pdbx_seq_one_letter_code
_entity_poly.pdbx_strand_id
1 'polypeptide(L)'
;NELGLSPMEAIVCATANGSIAMRLEGRIGTITEGCLADVLVLDGDPLADIRLLNDRRRIAEVISRGRRVDLSGPWPAHGPIPGDKVRNWAEQILTYERAYG
;
A
#
# COMPACT_ATOMS: atom_id res chain seq x y z
N ASN A 1 1.99 16.50 -6.32
CA ASN A 1 0.54 16.23 -6.26
C ASN A 1 -0.12 16.71 -7.54
N GLU A 2 -0.29 15.81 -8.50
CA GLU A 2 -1.00 16.09 -9.76
C GLU A 2 -2.53 15.98 -9.61
N LEU A 3 -3.01 15.47 -8.46
CA LEU A 3 -4.42 15.26 -8.16
C LEU A 3 -5.06 16.40 -7.32
N GLY A 4 -4.33 17.49 -7.04
CA GLY A 4 -4.87 18.65 -6.30
C GLY A 4 -5.15 18.43 -4.80
N LEU A 5 -4.78 17.28 -4.23
CA LEU A 5 -4.99 16.97 -2.81
C LEU A 5 -4.05 17.76 -1.89
N SER A 6 -4.55 18.20 -0.74
CA SER A 6 -3.72 18.65 0.36
C SER A 6 -2.86 17.49 0.91
N PRO A 7 -1.75 17.78 1.62
CA PRO A 7 -0.93 16.75 2.25
C PRO A 7 -1.72 15.80 3.15
N MET A 8 -2.65 16.33 3.96
CA MET A 8 -3.50 15.50 4.82
C MET A 8 -4.43 14.60 4.00
N GLU A 9 -5.09 15.12 2.96
CA GLU A 9 -5.97 14.32 2.10
C GLU A 9 -5.19 13.23 1.36
N ALA A 10 -3.96 13.50 0.93
CA ALA A 10 -3.09 12.51 0.32
C ALA A 10 -2.74 11.38 1.31
N ILE A 11 -2.44 11.71 2.57
CA ILE A 11 -2.18 10.72 3.63
C ILE A 11 -3.42 9.88 3.89
N VAL A 12 -4.58 10.50 4.11
CA VAL A 12 -5.85 9.80 4.36
C VAL A 12 -6.22 8.89 3.19
N CYS A 13 -6.00 9.34 1.95
CA CYS A 13 -6.20 8.53 0.75
C CYS A 13 -5.32 7.27 0.76
N ALA A 14 -4.03 7.44 1.07
CA ALA A 14 -3.05 6.36 1.08
C ALA A 14 -3.22 5.36 2.25
N THR A 15 -3.89 5.74 3.34
CA THR A 15 -4.02 4.91 4.54
C THR A 15 -5.47 4.51 4.83
N ALA A 16 -6.27 5.41 5.39
CA ALA A 16 -7.63 5.14 5.85
C ALA A 16 -8.55 4.73 4.69
N ASN A 17 -8.49 5.41 3.53
CA ASN A 17 -9.29 5.02 2.37
C ASN A 17 -8.78 3.72 1.71
N GLY A 18 -7.47 3.44 1.81
CA GLY A 18 -6.90 2.15 1.43
C GLY A 18 -7.51 0.98 2.21
N SER A 19 -7.84 1.19 3.50
CA SER A 19 -8.50 0.17 4.34
C SER A 19 -9.89 -0.22 3.82
N ILE A 20 -10.64 0.74 3.28
CA ILE A 20 -11.97 0.56 2.67
C ILE A 20 -11.86 -0.29 1.40
N ALA A 21 -10.92 0.05 0.52
CA ALA A 21 -10.67 -0.72 -0.70
C ALA A 21 -10.28 -2.17 -0.40
N MET A 22 -9.63 -2.43 0.74
CA MET A 22 -9.24 -3.75 1.20
C MET A 22 -10.33 -4.49 2.01
N ARG A 23 -11.51 -3.88 2.25
CA ARG A 23 -12.59 -4.40 3.13
C ARG A 23 -12.10 -4.70 4.55
N LEU A 24 -11.17 -3.88 5.04
CA LEU A 24 -10.54 -3.98 6.36
C LEU A 24 -10.79 -2.69 7.16
N GLU A 25 -11.94 -2.03 6.95
CA GLU A 25 -12.30 -0.83 7.70
C GLU A 25 -12.22 -1.07 9.21
N GLY A 26 -11.65 -0.11 9.94
CA GLY A 26 -11.49 -0.20 11.39
C GLY A 26 -10.44 -1.21 11.87
N ARG A 27 -9.69 -1.85 10.96
CA ARG A 27 -8.60 -2.78 11.31
C ARG A 27 -7.22 -2.29 10.90
N ILE A 28 -7.11 -1.38 9.93
CA ILE A 28 -5.84 -0.83 9.41
C ILE A 28 -6.02 0.64 8.99
N GLY A 29 -4.91 1.37 8.80
CA GLY A 29 -4.92 2.71 8.20
C GLY A 29 -5.22 3.88 9.15
N THR A 30 -5.48 3.61 10.43
CA THR A 30 -5.64 4.62 11.50
C THR A 30 -4.92 4.15 12.78
N ILE A 31 -4.40 5.12 13.55
CA ILE A 31 -3.73 4.85 14.84
C ILE A 31 -4.81 4.79 15.93
N THR A 32 -5.42 3.62 16.09
CA THR A 32 -6.46 3.34 17.08
C THR A 32 -6.23 1.97 17.71
N GLU A 33 -6.62 1.79 18.97
CA GLU A 33 -6.57 0.48 19.62
C GLU A 33 -7.38 -0.56 18.84
N GLY A 34 -6.83 -1.78 18.69
CA GLY A 34 -7.44 -2.87 17.93
C GLY A 34 -7.07 -2.93 16.44
N CYS A 35 -6.48 -1.86 15.88
CA CYS A 35 -5.90 -1.90 14.54
C CYS A 35 -4.57 -2.67 14.50
N LEU A 36 -4.23 -3.25 13.34
CA LEU A 36 -2.87 -3.75 13.09
C LEU A 36 -1.90 -2.57 13.16
N ALA A 37 -0.78 -2.77 13.85
CA ALA A 37 0.27 -1.77 13.99
C ALA A 37 1.10 -1.67 12.69
N ASP A 38 0.53 -1.01 11.68
CA ASP A 38 1.22 -0.52 10.49
C ASP A 38 1.55 0.96 10.70
N VAL A 39 2.81 1.28 11.01
CA VAL A 39 3.26 2.61 11.43
C VAL A 39 4.51 3.02 10.66
N LEU A 40 4.54 4.27 10.19
CA LEU A 40 5.68 4.90 9.55
C LEU A 40 6.18 6.05 10.44
N VAL A 41 7.46 6.07 10.77
CA VAL A 41 8.10 7.15 11.52
C VAL A 41 9.02 7.94 10.58
N LEU A 42 8.82 9.25 10.53
CA LEU A 42 9.52 10.15 9.63
C LEU A 42 10.34 11.18 10.42
N ASP A 43 11.49 11.55 9.88
CA ASP A 43 12.27 12.72 10.30
C ASP A 43 11.76 13.97 9.57
N GLY A 44 10.73 14.60 10.14
CA GLY A 44 10.10 15.82 9.64
C GLY A 44 8.57 15.76 9.66
N ASP A 45 7.93 16.86 9.28
CA ASP A 45 6.47 16.99 9.22
C ASP A 45 5.94 16.75 7.79
N PRO A 46 5.24 15.62 7.52
CA PRO A 46 4.69 15.32 6.20
C PRO A 46 3.50 16.21 5.82
N LEU A 47 2.92 16.96 6.76
CA LEU A 47 1.87 17.95 6.47
C LEU A 47 2.46 19.25 5.93
N ALA A 48 3.68 19.60 6.36
CA ALA A 48 4.43 20.73 5.82
C ALA A 48 5.09 20.37 4.46
N ASP A 49 5.60 19.15 4.32
CA ASP A 49 6.19 18.66 3.07
C ASP A 49 5.89 17.17 2.81
N ILE A 50 4.91 16.90 1.95
CA ILE A 50 4.50 15.54 1.61
C ILE A 50 5.59 14.74 0.88
N ARG A 51 6.60 15.40 0.31
CA ARG A 51 7.69 14.74 -0.44
C ARG A 51 8.59 13.90 0.46
N LEU A 52 8.57 14.16 1.78
CA LEU A 52 9.32 13.38 2.77
C LEU A 52 8.96 11.90 2.73
N LEU A 53 7.71 11.56 2.40
CA LEU A 53 7.26 10.17 2.24
C LEU A 53 7.97 9.42 1.10
N ASN A 54 8.52 10.15 0.13
CA ASN A 54 9.24 9.58 -1.00
C ASN A 54 10.76 9.54 -0.79
N ASP A 55 11.29 10.20 0.24
CA ASP A 55 12.72 10.16 0.58
C ASP A 55 12.99 9.07 1.61
N ARG A 56 13.57 7.97 1.14
CA ARG A 56 13.90 6.81 1.97
C ARG A 56 14.78 7.15 3.18
N ARG A 57 15.61 8.19 3.09
CA ARG A 57 16.53 8.63 4.16
C ARG A 57 15.80 9.33 5.30
N ARG A 58 14.59 9.82 5.03
CA ARG A 58 13.71 10.47 6.02
C ARG A 58 12.83 9.47 6.76
N ILE A 59 12.80 8.21 6.33
CA ILE A 59 12.07 7.14 7.01
C ILE A 59 12.96 6.58 8.11
N ALA A 60 12.66 6.96 9.35
CA ALA A 60 13.39 6.52 10.54
C ALA A 60 13.04 5.08 10.93
N GLU A 61 11.74 4.72 10.85
CA GLU A 61 11.28 3.38 11.22
C GLU A 61 10.02 3.01 10.44
N VAL A 62 9.91 1.71 10.10
CA VAL A 62 8.71 1.11 9.54
C VAL A 62 8.33 -0.07 10.42
N ILE A 63 7.10 -0.07 10.91
CA ILE A 63 6.50 -1.18 11.64
C ILE A 63 5.36 -1.69 10.78
N SER A 64 5.32 -2.99 10.50
CA SER A 64 4.18 -3.62 9.82
C SER A 64 3.67 -4.80 10.61
N ARG A 65 2.34 -4.84 10.82
CA ARG A 65 1.65 -5.86 11.63
C ARG A 65 2.32 -6.07 13.00
N GLY A 66 2.79 -4.99 13.62
CA GLY A 66 3.48 -5.02 14.92
C GLY A 66 4.93 -5.53 14.89
N ARG A 67 5.52 -5.74 13.71
CA ARG A 67 6.92 -6.12 13.55
C ARG A 67 7.70 -5.00 12.88
N ARG A 68 8.87 -4.66 13.43
CA ARG A 68 9.81 -3.76 12.75
C ARG A 68 10.26 -4.38 11.44
N VAL A 69 10.30 -3.57 10.39
CA VAL A 69 10.86 -3.92 9.09
C VAL A 69 12.33 -3.52 9.07
N ASP A 70 13.19 -4.44 8.63
CA ASP A 70 14.60 -4.11 8.41
C ASP A 70 14.72 -3.22 7.17
N LEU A 71 15.27 -2.04 7.40
CA LEU A 71 15.46 -1.00 6.40
C LEU A 71 16.89 -0.93 5.86
N SER A 72 17.81 -1.76 6.37
CA SER A 72 19.24 -1.77 6.01
C SER A 72 19.57 -2.68 4.83
N GLY A 73 18.72 -3.68 4.57
CA GLY A 73 18.90 -4.63 3.47
C GLY A 73 18.57 -4.05 2.09
N PRO A 74 19.15 -4.60 1.02
CA PRO A 74 18.72 -4.28 -0.34
C PRO A 74 17.26 -4.69 -0.53
N TRP A 75 16.54 -3.94 -1.37
CA TRP A 75 15.18 -4.34 -1.77
C TRP A 75 15.23 -5.75 -2.37
N PRO A 76 14.30 -6.66 -2.03
CA PRO A 76 14.30 -8.00 -2.59
C PRO A 76 14.32 -7.91 -4.12
N ALA A 77 15.16 -8.72 -4.75
CA ALA A 77 15.21 -8.78 -6.20
C ALA A 77 13.82 -9.15 -6.72
N HIS A 78 13.23 -8.26 -7.53
CA HIS A 78 11.98 -8.56 -8.21
C HIS A 78 12.26 -9.69 -9.21
N GLY A 79 11.77 -10.88 -8.90
CA GLY A 79 11.70 -11.96 -9.89
C GLY A 79 10.64 -11.63 -10.95
N PRO A 80 10.79 -12.10 -12.19
CA PRO A 80 9.70 -12.05 -13.15
C PRO A 80 8.46 -12.72 -12.52
N ILE A 81 7.30 -12.06 -12.60
CA ILE A 81 6.04 -12.70 -12.25
C ILE A 81 5.91 -13.91 -13.18
N PRO A 82 5.78 -15.16 -12.67
CA PRO A 82 5.66 -16.32 -13.53
C PRO A 82 4.49 -16.13 -14.50
N GLY A 83 4.80 -16.01 -15.80
CA GLY A 83 3.83 -15.75 -16.87
C GLY A 83 2.77 -16.85 -17.03
N ASP A 84 2.97 -17.98 -16.36
CA ASP A 84 2.11 -19.16 -16.42
C ASP A 84 0.75 -18.97 -15.73
N LYS A 85 0.55 -17.90 -14.94
CA LYS A 85 -0.78 -17.63 -14.34
C LYS A 85 -1.72 -16.84 -15.24
N VAL A 86 -1.20 -16.09 -16.22
CA VAL A 86 -2.03 -15.24 -17.10
C VAL A 86 -2.44 -16.03 -18.35
N ARG A 87 -1.59 -16.92 -18.85
CA ARG A 87 -1.87 -17.70 -20.07
C ARG A 87 -3.11 -18.59 -19.93
N ASN A 88 -3.34 -19.18 -18.75
CA ASN A 88 -4.52 -20.03 -18.51
C ASN A 88 -5.86 -19.26 -18.52
N TRP A 89 -5.84 -17.93 -18.38
CA TRP A 89 -7.05 -17.09 -18.39
C TRP A 89 -7.18 -16.24 -19.66
N ALA A 90 -6.09 -16.06 -20.42
CA ALA A 90 -6.07 -15.28 -21.65
C ALA A 90 -6.24 -16.13 -22.93
N GLU A 91 -6.08 -17.46 -22.86
CA GLU A 91 -6.17 -18.31 -24.05
C GLU A 91 -7.59 -18.59 -24.53
N GLN A 92 -8.62 -18.21 -23.77
CA GLN A 92 -10.00 -18.45 -24.17
C GLN A 92 -10.83 -17.17 -24.00
N ILE A 93 -11.42 -16.71 -25.11
CA ILE A 93 -12.37 -15.60 -25.11
C ILE A 93 -13.55 -16.01 -24.22
N LEU A 94 -13.84 -15.23 -23.18
CA LEU A 94 -15.05 -15.38 -22.39
C LEU A 94 -16.24 -14.91 -23.24
N THR A 95 -16.99 -15.85 -23.82
CA THR A 95 -18.28 -15.58 -24.45
C THR A 95 -19.42 -15.75 -23.44
N TYR A 96 -20.49 -14.96 -23.61
CA TYR A 96 -21.67 -14.98 -22.72
C TYR A 96 -22.27 -16.38 -22.56
N GLU A 97 -22.31 -17.17 -23.64
CA GLU A 97 -22.80 -18.55 -23.64
C GLU A 97 -22.03 -19.49 -22.69
N ARG A 98 -20.76 -19.19 -22.39
CA ARG A 98 -19.92 -20.05 -21.55
C ARG A 98 -20.00 -19.75 -20.06
N ALA A 99 -20.51 -18.57 -19.69
CA ALA A 99 -20.62 -18.16 -18.30
C ALA A 99 -21.96 -18.58 -17.66
N TYR A 100 -22.98 -18.86 -18.48
CA TYR A 100 -24.35 -19.13 -18.02
C TYR A 100 -24.98 -20.37 -18.67
N GLY A 101 -24.16 -21.23 -19.27
CA GLY A 101 -24.54 -22.57 -19.73
C GLY A 101 -24.23 -23.64 -18.68
#